data_AF-D7LTX7-F1
#
_entry.id   AF-D7LTX7-F1
#
_cell.length_a   1.000
_cell.length_b   1.000
_cell.length_c   1.000
_cell.angle_alpha   90.00
_cell.angle_beta   90.00
_cell.angle_gamma   90.00
#
_symmetry.space_group_name_H-M   'P 1'
#
loop_
_entity.id
_entity.type
_entity.pdbx_description
1 polymer ?
#
loop_
_entity_poly.entity_id
_entity_poly.type
_entity_poly.pdbx_seq_one_letter_code
_entity_poly.pdbx_strand_id
1 'polypeptide(L)'
;MAETLEPSLVGEIDTSAPFESVREAATRFGGFGFWKPSSLNISEASQNEVDDVAGMVAKASELEKELIAKEGETLKVLKSLESTKAIVEELKSKLQNKEEKENCDMNVFKELNQAKMNLCKTTKDLAAIRESVELLNKRLEEERAALEKTRERLNSENAAEMSKEIQRLSYEAKEFSRTGENARYAVDKAVVEIEQTRNKIEAAEMRLIAARKMKEAARAAEAVAIAEIKAVTRRGRRRRRRGNDEETMHEEILETIQETAREIRSSRRTLEEGLEKVNITKMEAEEGKWRWTEQRRRSSCSAKFKNPFMMDVNGLNMMMNGDGTSSSVAVLKPTMSIGQILSRKLLLADESAMMMNGRVSLGQILGKTNFGDRNGQGKEKEKRLNGKRKRFGFANLSVMLNKESKKKNKKKKIALNLM
;
A
#
# COMPACT_ATOMS: atom_id res chain seq x y z
N MET A 1 87.10 -55.89 67.14
CA MET A 1 86.63 -56.95 68.03
C MET A 1 86.33 -56.32 69.39
N ALA A 2 85.08 -56.34 69.82
CA ALA A 2 84.57 -56.05 71.16
C ALA A 2 83.07 -56.40 71.08
N GLU A 3 82.62 -57.57 71.52
CA GLU A 3 82.36 -58.01 72.91
C GLU A 3 81.03 -57.47 73.46
N THR A 4 80.31 -58.41 74.07
CA THR A 4 78.87 -58.59 74.33
C THR A 4 78.32 -57.84 75.55
N LEU A 5 77.02 -57.46 75.53
CA LEU A 5 76.17 -57.33 76.72
C LEU A 5 74.69 -57.71 76.43
N GLU A 6 74.11 -58.45 77.39
CA GLU A 6 72.84 -59.18 77.50
C GLU A 6 71.52 -58.40 77.21
N PRO A 7 70.42 -59.09 76.82
CA PRO A 7 69.08 -58.51 76.79
C PRO A 7 68.38 -58.58 78.17
N SER A 8 68.08 -57.42 78.74
CA SER A 8 67.23 -57.25 79.92
C SER A 8 65.81 -57.80 79.68
N LEU A 9 65.34 -58.62 80.62
CA LEU A 9 63.98 -59.16 80.72
C LEU A 9 62.92 -58.05 80.58
N VAL A 10 62.27 -57.99 79.43
CA VAL A 10 61.03 -57.22 79.23
C VAL A 10 59.90 -58.06 79.84
N GLY A 11 59.23 -57.53 80.87
CA GLY A 11 57.98 -58.10 81.33
C GLY A 11 56.96 -58.08 80.20
N GLU A 12 56.55 -59.25 79.74
CA GLU A 12 55.55 -59.44 78.69
C GLU A 12 54.19 -58.97 79.23
N ILE A 13 53.77 -57.76 78.86
CA ILE A 13 52.45 -57.24 79.20
C ILE A 13 51.46 -57.81 78.18
N ASP A 14 50.56 -58.68 78.64
CA ASP A 14 49.49 -59.24 77.83
C ASP A 14 48.54 -58.12 77.37
N THR A 15 48.53 -57.87 76.05
CA THR A 15 47.68 -56.90 75.37
C THR A 15 46.57 -57.58 74.55
N SER A 16 46.28 -58.86 74.83
CA SER A 16 45.22 -59.59 74.16
C SER A 16 43.83 -58.97 74.39
N ALA A 17 42.89 -59.30 73.47
CA ALA A 17 41.56 -58.72 73.40
C ALA A 17 40.77 -58.82 74.73
N PRO A 18 39.80 -57.92 74.99
CA PRO A 18 38.99 -57.94 76.21
C PRO A 18 38.23 -59.26 76.37
N PHE A 19 38.11 -59.77 77.61
CA PHE A 19 37.38 -61.02 77.87
C PHE A 19 35.93 -60.92 77.39
N GLU A 20 35.46 -61.90 76.64
CA GLU A 20 34.10 -61.90 76.09
C GLU A 20 33.08 -62.36 77.14
N SER A 21 33.54 -62.96 78.25
CA SER A 21 32.69 -63.24 79.41
C SER A 21 33.45 -63.27 80.74
N VAL A 22 32.71 -63.06 81.84
CA VAL A 22 33.21 -63.17 83.22
C VAL A 22 33.79 -64.57 83.50
N ARG A 23 33.25 -65.62 82.86
CA ARG A 23 33.76 -66.99 83.01
C ARG A 23 35.15 -67.16 82.41
N GLU A 24 35.42 -66.49 81.29
CA GLU A 24 36.72 -66.52 80.61
C GLU A 24 37.79 -65.79 81.43
N ALA A 25 37.45 -64.61 81.95
CA ALA A 25 38.31 -63.86 82.86
C ALA A 25 38.65 -64.66 84.13
N ALA A 26 37.66 -65.29 84.76
CA ALA A 26 37.87 -66.12 85.94
C ALA A 26 38.78 -67.33 85.69
N THR A 27 38.77 -67.88 84.47
CA THR A 27 39.65 -69.00 84.11
C THR A 27 41.08 -68.55 83.85
N ARG A 28 41.28 -67.39 83.19
CA ARG A 28 42.60 -66.82 82.92
C ARG A 28 43.38 -66.41 84.18
N PHE A 29 42.70 -66.00 85.26
CA PHE A 29 43.34 -65.49 86.48
C PHE A 29 43.28 -66.43 87.71
N GLY A 30 43.05 -67.73 87.52
CA GLY A 30 43.22 -68.72 88.61
C GLY A 30 41.97 -69.49 89.04
N GLY A 31 40.90 -69.46 88.26
CA GLY A 31 39.73 -70.33 88.42
C GLY A 31 38.70 -69.89 89.46
N PHE A 32 37.49 -70.46 89.36
CA PHE A 32 36.37 -70.16 90.25
C PHE A 32 36.46 -71.02 91.53
N GLY A 33 36.96 -70.44 92.62
CA GLY A 33 37.04 -71.11 93.92
C GLY A 33 35.73 -71.05 94.70
N PHE A 34 35.24 -72.20 95.19
CA PHE A 34 34.09 -72.27 96.08
C PHE A 34 34.52 -71.88 97.51
N TRP A 35 34.19 -70.66 97.95
CA TRP A 35 34.47 -70.21 99.31
C TRP A 35 33.51 -70.90 100.29
N LYS A 36 34.04 -71.78 101.16
CA LYS A 36 33.32 -72.27 102.34
C LYS A 36 33.51 -71.28 103.49
N PRO A 37 32.44 -70.74 104.11
CA PRO A 37 32.57 -69.99 105.35
C PRO A 37 33.09 -70.92 106.44
N SER A 38 34.21 -70.57 107.07
CA SER A 38 34.66 -71.23 108.28
C SER A 38 33.60 -71.06 109.37
N SER A 39 32.90 -72.15 109.71
CA SER A 39 32.05 -72.19 110.90
C SER A 39 32.93 -71.99 112.13
N LEU A 40 32.88 -70.80 112.71
CA LEU A 40 33.48 -70.51 114.00
C LEU A 40 32.82 -71.39 115.06
N ASN A 41 33.58 -72.35 115.58
CA ASN A 41 33.28 -73.02 116.83
C ASN A 41 33.45 -72.01 117.96
N ILE A 42 32.32 -71.54 118.48
CA ILE A 42 32.25 -70.86 119.78
C ILE A 42 32.55 -71.94 120.82
N SER A 43 33.69 -71.80 121.51
CA SER A 43 34.00 -72.60 122.69
C SER A 43 33.95 -71.67 123.89
N GLU A 44 32.90 -71.84 124.69
CA GLU A 44 32.75 -71.24 126.01
C GLU A 44 33.80 -71.78 126.97
N ALA A 45 34.55 -70.86 127.57
CA ALA A 45 35.05 -70.91 128.94
C ALA A 45 35.57 -69.50 129.24
N SER A 46 35.34 -68.86 130.37
CA SER A 46 34.49 -69.09 131.52
C SER A 46 34.69 -67.83 132.37
N GLN A 47 33.64 -67.46 133.11
CA GLN A 47 33.71 -66.63 134.32
C GLN A 47 33.84 -65.10 134.14
N ASN A 48 32.68 -64.48 134.32
CA ASN A 48 32.37 -63.58 135.43
C ASN A 48 31.92 -62.17 135.02
N GLU A 49 30.68 -61.91 135.44
CA GLU A 49 30.23 -60.65 136.03
C GLU A 49 30.22 -59.48 135.06
N VAL A 50 29.10 -59.26 134.37
CA VAL A 50 27.99 -58.46 134.94
C VAL A 50 28.59 -57.23 135.64
N ASP A 51 29.12 -56.29 134.86
CA ASP A 51 29.19 -54.84 135.12
C ASP A 51 30.17 -54.13 134.17
N ASP A 52 30.00 -54.26 132.85
CA ASP A 52 30.52 -53.24 131.92
C ASP A 52 29.73 -53.11 130.61
N VAL A 53 28.40 -53.29 130.70
CA VAL A 53 27.48 -52.87 129.63
C VAL A 53 27.65 -51.38 129.37
N ALA A 54 27.98 -50.58 130.40
CA ALA A 54 28.23 -49.16 130.28
C ALA A 54 29.44 -48.83 129.39
N GLY A 55 30.57 -49.54 129.52
CA GLY A 55 31.78 -49.31 128.71
C GLY A 55 31.67 -49.78 127.25
N MET A 56 30.98 -50.89 126.98
CA MET A 56 30.70 -51.34 125.61
C MET A 56 29.66 -50.45 124.91
N VAL A 57 28.64 -50.00 125.64
CA VAL A 57 27.66 -49.03 125.14
C VAL A 57 28.31 -47.66 124.87
N ALA A 58 29.28 -47.24 125.69
CA ALA A 58 30.04 -46.01 125.45
C ALA A 58 30.88 -46.08 124.16
N LYS A 59 31.61 -47.18 123.92
CA LYS A 59 32.38 -47.38 122.67
C LYS A 59 31.47 -47.51 121.45
N ALA A 60 30.32 -48.16 121.57
CA ALA A 60 29.33 -48.24 120.50
C ALA A 60 28.73 -46.87 120.16
N SER A 61 28.45 -46.05 121.19
CA SER A 61 27.97 -44.67 121.01
C SER A 61 29.02 -43.76 120.37
N GLU A 62 30.31 -44.00 120.64
CA GLU A 62 31.41 -43.26 120.02
C GLU A 62 31.53 -43.56 118.52
N LEU A 63 31.50 -44.85 118.13
CA LEU A 63 31.51 -45.28 116.73
C LEU A 63 30.25 -44.83 115.96
N GLU A 64 29.08 -44.79 116.60
CA GLU A 64 27.84 -44.28 115.98
C GLU A 64 27.95 -42.79 115.68
N LYS A 65 28.49 -42.00 116.62
CA LYS A 65 28.74 -40.55 116.39
C LYS A 65 29.75 -40.33 115.27
N GLU A 66 30.80 -41.15 115.19
CA GLU A 66 31.79 -41.09 114.11
C GLU A 66 31.19 -41.49 112.76
N LEU A 67 30.34 -42.53 112.72
CA LEU A 67 29.63 -42.94 111.52
C LEU A 67 28.72 -41.82 111.00
N ILE A 68 27.93 -41.20 111.87
CA ILE A 68 27.06 -40.06 111.52
C ILE A 68 27.88 -38.88 111.01
N ALA A 69 29.05 -38.60 111.62
CA ALA A 69 29.97 -37.56 111.14
C ALA A 69 30.50 -37.89 109.73
N LYS A 70 30.89 -39.14 109.48
CA LYS A 70 31.35 -39.61 108.16
C LYS A 70 30.23 -39.57 107.11
N GLU A 71 29.02 -39.99 107.45
CA GLU A 71 27.85 -39.87 106.59
C GLU A 71 27.57 -38.41 106.23
N GLY A 72 27.64 -37.49 107.20
CA GLY A 72 27.53 -36.05 106.96
C GLY A 72 28.63 -35.50 106.04
N GLU A 73 29.88 -35.96 106.20
CA GLU A 73 30.98 -35.64 105.29
C GLU A 73 30.72 -36.14 103.86
N THR A 74 30.26 -37.39 103.69
CA THR A 74 29.95 -37.95 102.36
C THR A 74 28.80 -37.23 101.67
N LEU A 75 27.76 -36.84 102.41
CA LEU A 75 26.64 -36.06 101.88
C LEU A 75 27.10 -34.65 101.45
N LYS A 76 28.02 -34.03 102.21
CA LYS A 76 28.60 -32.74 101.85
C LYS A 76 29.40 -32.84 100.54
N VAL A 77 30.15 -33.92 100.35
CA VAL A 77 30.87 -34.21 99.08
C VAL A 77 29.89 -34.49 97.94
N LEU A 78 28.85 -35.28 98.16
CA LEU A 78 27.83 -35.54 97.13
C LEU A 78 27.16 -34.24 96.66
N LYS A 79 26.84 -33.34 97.59
CA LYS A 79 26.23 -32.04 97.27
C LYS A 79 27.18 -31.12 96.49
N SER A 80 28.48 -31.14 96.80
CA SER A 80 29.48 -30.39 96.02
C SER A 80 29.70 -31.01 94.63
N LEU A 81 29.59 -32.34 94.52
CA LEU A 81 29.69 -33.09 93.26
C LEU A 81 28.48 -32.83 92.36
N GLU A 82 27.28 -32.77 92.94
CA GLU A 82 26.06 -32.36 92.24
C GLU A 82 26.16 -30.91 91.74
N SER A 83 26.68 -30.01 92.59
CA SER A 83 26.92 -28.61 92.21
C SER A 83 27.95 -28.49 91.08
N THR A 84 29.02 -29.29 91.09
CA THR A 84 30.02 -29.31 90.01
C THR A 84 29.46 -29.92 88.73
N LYS A 85 28.65 -30.99 88.82
CA LYS A 85 27.95 -31.56 87.66
C LYS A 85 27.04 -30.52 86.98
N ALA A 86 26.30 -29.73 87.76
CA ALA A 86 25.46 -28.66 87.23
C ALA A 86 26.27 -27.59 86.48
N ILE A 87 27.41 -27.17 87.04
CA ILE A 87 28.33 -26.21 86.39
C ILE A 87 28.90 -26.80 85.08
N VAL A 88 29.28 -28.08 85.07
CA VAL A 88 29.82 -28.75 83.86
C VAL A 88 28.77 -28.80 82.74
N GLU A 89 27.52 -29.16 83.05
CA GLU A 89 26.45 -29.15 82.04
C GLU A 89 26.13 -27.73 81.53
N GLU A 90 26.18 -26.71 82.40
CA GLU A 90 26.04 -25.32 81.99
C GLU A 90 27.18 -24.89 81.04
N LEU A 91 28.43 -25.22 81.37
CA LEU A 91 29.58 -24.93 80.51
C LEU A 91 29.50 -25.67 79.16
N LYS A 92 29.03 -26.92 79.18
CA LYS A 92 28.83 -27.73 77.97
C LYS A 92 27.79 -27.12 77.04
N SER A 93 26.63 -26.71 77.57
CA SER A 93 25.60 -26.03 76.77
C SER A 93 26.08 -24.69 76.19
N LYS A 94 26.89 -23.92 76.94
CA LYS A 94 27.51 -22.68 76.45
C LYS A 94 28.52 -22.93 75.33
N LEU A 95 29.24 -24.04 75.36
CA LEU A 95 30.17 -24.46 74.30
C LEU A 95 29.42 -24.82 73.02
N GLN A 96 28.37 -25.64 73.13
CA GLN A 96 27.56 -26.07 71.99
C GLN A 96 26.83 -24.88 71.33
N ASN A 97 26.29 -23.97 72.14
CA ASN A 97 25.69 -22.72 71.65
C ASN A 97 26.72 -21.78 70.99
N LYS A 98 27.99 -21.80 71.42
CA LYS A 98 29.06 -21.04 70.76
C LYS A 98 29.41 -21.65 69.41
N GLU A 99 29.56 -22.96 69.32
CA GLU A 99 29.84 -23.67 68.05
C GLU A 99 28.70 -23.47 67.03
N GLU A 100 27.44 -23.51 67.47
CA GLU A 100 26.28 -23.23 66.61
C GLU A 100 26.26 -21.77 66.13
N LYS A 101 26.60 -20.82 66.99
CA LYS A 101 26.73 -19.41 66.60
C LYS A 101 27.88 -19.16 65.63
N GLU A 102 29.04 -19.76 65.87
CA GLU A 102 30.17 -19.63 64.95
C GLU A 102 29.86 -20.25 63.58
N ASN A 103 29.11 -21.37 63.56
CA ASN A 103 28.61 -21.96 62.32
C ASN A 103 27.59 -21.07 61.60
N CYS A 104 26.67 -20.43 62.32
CA CYS A 104 25.71 -19.52 61.69
C CYS A 104 26.42 -18.28 61.12
N ASP A 105 27.37 -17.71 61.86
CA ASP A 105 28.17 -16.56 61.43
C ASP A 105 29.00 -16.91 60.19
N MET A 106 29.57 -18.12 60.14
CA MET A 106 30.35 -18.56 59.00
C MET A 106 29.49 -18.86 57.76
N ASN A 107 28.25 -19.31 57.92
CA ASN A 107 27.31 -19.46 56.80
C ASN A 107 26.85 -18.11 56.25
N VAL A 108 26.50 -17.16 57.12
CA VAL A 108 26.15 -15.79 56.73
C VAL A 108 27.30 -15.12 55.98
N PHE A 109 28.55 -15.32 56.42
CA PHE A 109 29.72 -14.80 55.73
C PHE A 109 29.93 -15.41 54.32
N LYS A 110 29.67 -16.71 54.15
CA LYS A 110 29.73 -17.37 52.83
C LYS A 110 28.65 -16.82 51.88
N GLU A 111 27.42 -16.67 52.36
CA GLU A 111 26.31 -16.11 51.58
C GLU A 111 26.58 -14.66 51.20
N LEU A 112 27.10 -13.85 52.12
CA LEU A 112 27.48 -12.47 51.85
C LEU A 112 28.57 -12.36 50.77
N ASN A 113 29.58 -13.23 50.82
CA ASN A 113 30.61 -13.28 49.79
C ASN A 113 30.04 -13.71 48.43
N GLN A 114 29.12 -14.67 48.40
CA GLN A 114 28.44 -15.08 47.18
C GLN A 114 27.58 -13.94 46.61
N ALA A 115 26.81 -13.26 47.45
CA ALA A 115 26.02 -12.09 47.07
C ALA A 115 26.91 -10.95 46.53
N LYS A 116 28.05 -10.69 47.18
CA LYS A 116 29.06 -9.72 46.72
C LYS A 116 29.60 -10.07 45.34
N MET A 117 29.95 -11.34 45.10
CA MET A 117 30.44 -11.79 43.79
C MET A 117 29.37 -11.66 42.70
N ASN A 118 28.11 -11.99 43.02
CA ASN A 118 26.99 -11.80 42.10
C ASN A 118 26.78 -10.33 41.78
N LEU A 119 26.80 -9.44 42.78
CA LEU A 119 26.70 -8.00 42.59
C LEU A 119 27.81 -7.45 41.69
N CYS A 120 29.06 -7.92 41.87
CA CYS A 120 30.17 -7.52 41.00
C CYS A 120 29.96 -7.99 39.55
N LYS A 121 29.43 -9.20 39.32
CA LYS A 121 29.10 -9.70 37.98
C LYS A 121 28.00 -8.87 37.33
N THR A 122 26.87 -8.67 38.03
CA THR A 122 25.74 -7.89 37.51
C THR A 122 26.12 -6.44 37.22
N THR A 123 27.01 -5.85 38.02
CA THR A 123 27.51 -4.49 37.79
C THR A 123 28.34 -4.39 36.51
N LYS A 124 29.17 -5.40 36.22
CA LYS A 124 29.94 -5.48 34.97
C LYS A 124 29.04 -5.67 33.76
N ASP A 125 28.07 -6.59 33.86
CA ASP A 125 27.11 -6.83 32.79
C ASP A 125 26.28 -5.57 32.49
N LEU A 126 25.88 -4.84 33.53
CA LEU A 126 25.17 -3.57 33.38
C LEU A 126 26.02 -2.50 32.66
N ALA A 127 27.32 -2.43 32.95
CA ALA A 127 28.23 -1.53 32.23
C ALA A 127 28.32 -1.90 30.75
N ALA A 128 28.49 -3.19 30.42
CA ALA A 128 28.52 -3.66 29.04
C ALA A 128 27.20 -3.37 28.30
N ILE A 129 26.04 -3.54 28.97
CA ILE A 129 24.74 -3.19 28.40
C ILE A 129 24.65 -1.68 28.14
N ARG A 130 25.13 -0.83 29.06
CA ARG A 130 25.15 0.63 28.86
C ARG A 130 25.98 1.03 27.65
N GLU A 131 27.18 0.48 27.51
CA GLU A 131 28.04 0.70 26.34
C GLU A 131 27.36 0.25 25.04
N SER A 132 26.69 -0.91 25.05
CA SER A 132 25.94 -1.41 23.90
C SER A 132 24.76 -0.50 23.52
N VAL A 133 24.04 0.03 24.50
CA VAL A 133 22.94 0.98 24.28
C VAL A 133 23.47 2.30 23.69
N GLU A 134 24.59 2.81 24.20
CA GLU A 134 25.23 4.01 23.65
C GLU A 134 25.67 3.81 22.20
N LEU A 135 26.26 2.65 21.89
CA LEU A 135 26.65 2.30 20.52
C LEU A 135 25.44 2.19 19.58
N LEU A 136 24.34 1.56 20.03
CA LEU A 136 23.10 1.46 19.26
C LEU A 136 22.45 2.83 19.03
N ASN A 137 22.44 3.70 20.05
CA ASN A 137 21.93 5.06 19.90
C ASN A 137 22.76 5.86 18.88
N LYS A 138 24.09 5.74 18.91
CA LYS A 138 24.97 6.37 17.92
C LYS A 138 24.65 5.89 16.50
N ARG A 139 24.48 4.58 16.31
CA ARG A 139 24.09 4.01 15.01
C ARG A 139 22.71 4.50 14.54
N LEU A 140 21.73 4.58 15.45
CA LEU A 140 20.40 5.10 15.12
C LEU A 140 20.44 6.55 14.65
N GLU A 141 21.24 7.40 15.28
CA GLU A 141 21.40 8.79 14.86
C GLU A 141 22.09 8.90 13.49
N GLU A 142 23.09 8.06 13.21
CA GLU A 142 23.72 7.97 11.89
C GLU A 142 22.73 7.54 10.79
N GLU A 143 21.92 6.51 11.05
CA GLU A 143 20.88 6.04 10.12
C GLU A 143 19.78 7.11 9.92
N ARG A 144 19.38 7.82 10.98
CA ARG A 144 18.43 8.95 10.89
C ARG A 144 18.98 10.08 10.04
N ALA A 145 20.23 10.47 10.24
CA ALA A 145 20.87 11.53 9.45
C ALA A 145 20.99 11.14 7.96
N ALA A 146 21.35 9.88 7.67
CA ALA A 146 21.40 9.38 6.30
C ALA A 146 20.02 9.39 5.63
N LEU A 147 18.97 8.94 6.34
CA LEU A 147 17.61 8.94 5.84
C LEU A 147 17.10 10.36 5.56
N GLU A 148 17.31 11.31 6.47
CA GLU A 148 16.87 12.69 6.26
C GLU A 148 17.55 13.31 5.04
N LYS A 149 18.85 13.07 4.86
CA LYS A 149 19.58 13.53 3.67
C LYS A 149 19.00 12.97 2.36
N THR A 150 18.59 11.70 2.33
CA THR A 150 17.94 11.12 1.15
C THR A 150 16.54 11.70 0.93
N ARG A 151 15.80 11.97 2.00
CA ARG A 151 14.48 12.58 1.95
C ARG A 151 14.55 14.00 1.39
N GLU A 152 15.50 14.82 1.84
CA GLU A 152 15.72 16.17 1.33
C GLU A 152 16.11 16.17 -0.17
N ARG A 153 16.98 15.23 -0.58
CA ARG A 153 17.31 15.04 -2.00
C ARG A 153 16.10 14.69 -2.84
N LEU A 154 15.31 13.70 -2.42
CA LEU A 154 14.10 13.32 -3.14
C LEU A 154 13.08 14.45 -3.19
N ASN A 155 12.90 15.20 -2.10
CA ASN A 155 11.98 16.33 -2.07
C ASN A 155 12.43 17.46 -3.02
N SER A 156 13.72 17.78 -3.06
CA SER A 156 14.26 18.81 -3.96
C SER A 156 14.25 18.38 -5.43
N GLU A 157 14.59 17.12 -5.72
CA GLU A 157 14.51 16.54 -7.07
C GLU A 157 13.05 16.52 -7.56
N ASN A 158 12.11 15.99 -6.77
CA ASN A 158 10.69 15.98 -7.12
C ASN A 158 10.12 17.39 -7.28
N ALA A 159 10.46 18.33 -6.39
CA ALA A 159 10.01 19.72 -6.51
C ALA A 159 10.54 20.39 -7.79
N ALA A 160 11.80 20.14 -8.14
CA ALA A 160 12.41 20.65 -9.36
C ALA A 160 11.78 20.04 -10.62
N GLU A 161 11.51 18.73 -10.62
CA GLU A 161 10.83 18.05 -11.72
C GLU A 161 9.40 18.55 -11.92
N MET A 162 8.62 18.67 -10.84
CA MET A 162 7.27 19.24 -10.90
C MET A 162 7.30 20.68 -11.42
N SER A 163 8.25 21.50 -10.97
CA SER A 163 8.39 22.89 -11.45
C SER A 163 8.69 22.95 -12.96
N LYS A 164 9.60 22.10 -13.45
CA LYS A 164 9.92 22.00 -14.88
C LYS A 164 8.71 21.58 -15.71
N GLU A 165 7.96 20.58 -15.24
CA GLU A 165 6.77 20.09 -15.95
C GLU A 165 5.65 21.12 -15.96
N ILE A 166 5.43 21.84 -14.85
CA ILE A 166 4.48 22.96 -14.79
C ILE A 166 4.86 24.04 -15.81
N GLN A 167 6.15 24.41 -15.89
CA GLN A 167 6.61 25.40 -16.87
C GLN A 167 6.42 24.90 -18.32
N ARG A 168 6.72 23.63 -18.60
CA ARG A 168 6.51 23.00 -19.91
C ARG A 168 5.05 23.05 -20.33
N LEU A 169 4.15 22.60 -19.46
CA LEU A 169 2.70 22.61 -19.72
C LEU A 169 2.15 24.03 -19.84
N SER A 170 2.67 24.98 -19.06
CA SER A 170 2.28 26.40 -19.18
C SER A 170 2.67 26.98 -20.54
N TYR A 171 3.86 26.63 -21.05
CA TYR A 171 4.28 27.01 -22.40
C TYR A 171 3.39 26.36 -23.47
N GLU A 172 3.13 25.05 -23.36
CA GLU A 172 2.29 24.30 -24.29
C GLU A 172 0.85 24.85 -24.34
N ALA A 173 0.26 25.19 -23.19
CA ALA A 173 -1.05 25.82 -23.10
C ALA A 173 -1.09 27.20 -23.78
N LYS A 174 0.00 27.98 -23.68
CA LYS A 174 0.11 29.29 -24.34
C LYS A 174 0.18 29.17 -25.85
N GLU A 175 0.92 28.19 -26.36
CA GLU A 175 0.96 27.88 -27.80
C GLU A 175 -0.40 27.39 -28.30
N PHE A 176 -1.10 26.55 -27.53
CA PHE A 176 -2.46 26.13 -27.86
C PHE A 176 -3.43 27.33 -27.94
N SER A 177 -3.33 28.31 -27.02
CA SER A 177 -4.12 29.55 -27.10
C SER A 177 -3.84 30.33 -28.38
N ARG A 178 -2.55 30.53 -28.73
CA ARG A 178 -2.14 31.25 -29.95
C ARG A 178 -2.67 30.58 -31.22
N THR A 179 -2.55 29.26 -31.30
CA THR A 179 -3.09 28.50 -32.44
C THR A 179 -4.61 28.56 -32.51
N GLY A 180 -5.29 28.50 -31.36
CA GLY A 180 -6.73 28.72 -31.26
C GLY A 180 -7.17 30.12 -31.70
N GLU A 181 -6.44 31.16 -31.29
CA GLU A 181 -6.68 32.55 -31.71
C GLU A 181 -6.48 32.74 -33.22
N ASN A 182 -5.41 32.17 -33.78
CA ASN A 182 -5.16 32.19 -35.22
C ASN A 182 -6.28 31.51 -36.02
N ALA A 183 -6.79 30.38 -35.53
CA ALA A 183 -7.92 29.69 -36.14
C ALA A 183 -9.20 30.55 -36.09
N ARG A 184 -9.47 31.20 -34.95
CA ARG A 184 -10.61 32.14 -34.82
C ARG A 184 -10.50 33.31 -35.79
N TYR A 185 -9.32 33.93 -35.89
CA TYR A 185 -9.08 35.01 -36.84
C TYR A 185 -9.32 34.59 -38.30
N ALA A 186 -8.89 33.38 -38.67
CA ALA A 186 -9.15 32.85 -40.01
C ALA A 186 -10.65 32.62 -40.28
N VAL A 187 -11.39 32.16 -39.28
CA VAL A 187 -12.86 32.01 -39.36
C VAL A 187 -13.53 33.37 -39.49
N ASP A 188 -13.20 34.35 -38.65
CA ASP A 188 -13.79 35.70 -38.70
C ASP A 188 -13.55 36.36 -40.07
N LYS A 189 -12.34 36.21 -40.61
CA LYS A 189 -12.02 36.68 -41.95
C LYS A 189 -12.88 36.00 -43.02
N ALA A 190 -13.00 34.67 -42.97
CA ALA A 190 -13.83 33.92 -43.92
C ALA A 190 -15.32 34.30 -43.82
N VAL A 191 -15.82 34.56 -42.61
CA VAL A 191 -17.20 35.03 -42.38
C VAL A 191 -17.43 36.39 -43.05
N VAL A 192 -16.49 37.33 -42.93
CA VAL A 192 -16.60 38.64 -43.62
C VAL A 192 -16.58 38.46 -45.14
N GLU A 193 -15.72 37.59 -45.67
CA GLU A 193 -15.68 37.28 -47.11
C GLU A 193 -16.99 36.64 -47.60
N ILE A 194 -17.57 35.71 -46.82
CA ILE A 194 -18.88 35.11 -47.11
C ILE A 194 -19.96 36.18 -47.16
N GLU A 195 -20.01 37.08 -46.18
CA GLU A 195 -21.02 38.15 -46.15
C GLU A 195 -20.88 39.10 -47.35
N GLN A 196 -19.65 39.45 -47.74
CA GLN A 196 -19.40 40.24 -48.95
C GLN A 196 -19.89 39.53 -50.22
N THR A 197 -19.66 38.21 -50.34
CA THR A 197 -20.14 37.44 -51.49
C THR A 197 -21.65 37.30 -51.52
N ARG A 198 -22.28 37.10 -50.36
CA ARG A 198 -23.74 37.10 -50.20
C ARG A 198 -24.36 38.40 -50.72
N ASN A 199 -23.83 39.55 -50.31
CA ASN A 199 -24.31 40.86 -50.79
C ASN A 199 -24.17 41.02 -52.30
N LYS A 200 -23.09 40.49 -52.91
CA LYS A 200 -22.92 40.50 -54.37
C LYS A 200 -23.93 39.61 -55.08
N ILE A 201 -24.26 38.45 -54.49
CA ILE A 201 -25.29 37.53 -55.01
C ILE A 201 -26.66 38.20 -54.93
N GLU A 202 -27.05 38.75 -53.78
CA GLU A 202 -28.34 39.45 -53.61
C GLU A 202 -28.48 40.60 -54.64
N ALA A 203 -27.41 41.36 -54.87
CA ALA A 203 -27.41 42.39 -55.92
C ALA A 203 -27.58 41.81 -57.33
N ALA A 204 -26.97 40.66 -57.64
CA ALA A 204 -27.14 39.98 -58.92
C ALA A 204 -28.56 39.42 -59.10
N GLU A 205 -29.16 38.87 -58.04
CA GLU A 205 -30.55 38.41 -58.02
C GLU A 205 -31.53 39.55 -58.32
N MET A 206 -31.34 40.72 -57.69
CA MET A 206 -32.15 41.90 -57.97
C MET A 206 -32.03 42.37 -59.43
N ARG A 207 -30.82 42.37 -59.99
CA ARG A 207 -30.59 42.69 -61.42
C ARG A 207 -31.31 41.69 -62.33
N LEU A 208 -31.28 40.41 -61.99
CA LEU A 208 -31.92 39.36 -62.75
C LEU A 208 -33.44 39.53 -62.77
N ILE A 209 -34.04 39.80 -61.60
CA ILE A 209 -35.48 40.11 -61.49
C ILE A 209 -35.84 41.32 -62.35
N ALA A 210 -35.04 42.39 -62.30
CA ALA A 210 -35.26 43.58 -63.12
C ALA A 210 -35.19 43.25 -64.62
N ALA A 211 -34.19 42.49 -65.07
CA ALA A 211 -34.05 42.07 -66.46
C ALA A 211 -35.22 41.19 -66.94
N ARG A 212 -35.73 40.29 -66.09
CA ARG A 212 -36.94 39.49 -66.39
C ARG A 212 -38.15 40.39 -66.59
N LYS A 213 -38.39 41.35 -65.68
CA LYS A 213 -39.49 42.32 -65.80
C LYS A 213 -39.37 43.18 -67.06
N MET A 214 -38.16 43.64 -67.40
CA MET A 214 -37.91 44.37 -68.65
C MET A 214 -38.19 43.52 -69.89
N LYS A 215 -37.80 42.24 -69.89
CA LYS A 215 -38.09 41.30 -70.98
C LYS A 215 -39.59 41.07 -71.16
N GLU A 216 -40.34 40.93 -70.07
CA GLU A 216 -41.79 40.79 -70.11
C GLU A 216 -42.47 42.06 -70.63
N ALA A 217 -42.02 43.24 -70.18
CA ALA A 217 -42.51 44.52 -70.69
C ALA A 217 -42.23 44.69 -72.18
N ALA A 218 -41.03 44.30 -72.65
CA ALA A 218 -40.68 44.34 -74.07
C ALA A 218 -41.57 43.39 -74.91
N ARG A 219 -41.83 42.16 -74.41
CA ARG A 219 -42.76 41.22 -75.06
C ARG A 219 -44.18 41.77 -75.13
N ALA A 220 -44.65 42.43 -74.08
CA ALA A 220 -45.98 43.07 -74.08
C ALA A 220 -46.05 44.22 -75.11
N ALA A 221 -45.01 45.07 -75.18
CA ALA A 221 -44.91 46.13 -76.18
C ALA A 221 -44.88 45.58 -77.62
N GLU A 222 -44.15 44.49 -77.86
CA GLU A 222 -44.13 43.79 -79.16
C GLU A 222 -45.53 43.30 -79.55
N ALA A 223 -46.27 42.68 -78.62
CA ALA A 223 -47.64 42.22 -78.88
C ALA A 223 -48.58 43.38 -79.24
N VAL A 224 -48.45 44.53 -78.57
CA VAL A 224 -49.22 45.76 -78.88
C VAL A 224 -48.86 46.27 -80.28
N ALA A 225 -47.58 46.40 -80.62
CA ALA A 225 -47.14 46.86 -81.93
C ALA A 225 -47.62 45.93 -83.06
N ILE A 226 -47.55 44.61 -82.86
CA ILE A 226 -48.08 43.64 -83.83
C ILE A 226 -49.59 43.81 -84.01
N ALA A 227 -50.35 44.03 -82.92
CA ALA A 227 -51.79 44.27 -82.99
C ALA A 227 -52.11 45.57 -83.75
N GLU A 228 -51.34 46.63 -83.54
CA GLU A 228 -51.47 47.91 -84.24
C GLU A 228 -51.17 47.78 -85.74
N ILE A 229 -50.05 47.13 -86.10
CA ILE A 229 -49.71 46.84 -87.51
C ILE A 229 -50.84 46.04 -88.17
N LYS A 230 -51.36 45.00 -87.50
CA LYS A 230 -52.51 44.23 -88.01
C LYS A 230 -53.76 45.10 -88.19
N ALA A 231 -54.04 46.03 -87.28
CA ALA A 231 -55.18 46.95 -87.38
C ALA A 231 -55.02 47.93 -88.54
N VAL A 232 -53.83 48.51 -88.72
CA VAL A 232 -53.49 49.40 -89.85
C VAL A 232 -53.59 48.65 -91.17
N THR A 233 -53.01 47.45 -91.28
CA THR A 233 -53.10 46.61 -92.48
C THR A 233 -54.54 46.24 -92.81
N ARG A 234 -55.37 45.91 -91.80
CA ARG A 234 -56.81 45.69 -92.00
C ARG A 234 -57.53 46.95 -92.49
N ARG A 235 -57.20 48.14 -91.97
CA ARG A 235 -57.73 49.43 -92.46
C ARG A 235 -57.26 49.73 -93.89
N GLY A 236 -55.99 49.45 -94.21
CA GLY A 236 -55.41 49.58 -95.55
C GLY A 236 -56.09 48.67 -96.56
N ARG A 237 -56.30 47.39 -96.23
CA ARG A 237 -57.10 46.45 -97.05
C ARG A 237 -58.54 46.93 -97.26
N ARG A 238 -59.18 47.52 -96.24
CA ARG A 238 -60.52 48.13 -96.39
C ARG A 238 -60.51 49.37 -97.30
N ARG A 239 -59.44 50.16 -97.31
CA ARG A 239 -59.27 51.30 -98.23
C ARG A 239 -59.00 50.84 -99.67
N ARG A 240 -58.16 49.82 -99.87
CA ARG A 240 -57.83 49.26 -101.20
C ARG A 240 -59.03 48.61 -101.90
N ARG A 241 -59.98 48.04 -101.16
CA ARG A 241 -61.26 47.52 -101.72
C ARG A 241 -62.20 48.59 -102.34
N ARG A 242 -61.78 49.85 -102.49
CA ARG A 242 -62.55 50.95 -103.10
C ARG A 242 -61.93 51.52 -104.39
N GLY A 243 -60.86 50.95 -104.93
CA GLY A 243 -60.32 51.33 -106.22
C GLY A 243 -59.76 50.11 -106.93
N ASN A 244 -60.27 49.83 -108.14
CA ASN A 244 -59.70 48.81 -109.01
C ASN A 244 -58.53 49.45 -109.78
N ASP A 245 -57.44 48.67 -109.92
CA ASP A 245 -56.29 48.84 -110.85
C ASP A 245 -54.87 48.84 -110.21
N GLU A 246 -54.70 48.51 -108.93
CA GLU A 246 -53.36 48.40 -108.27
C GLU A 246 -53.04 47.00 -107.69
N GLU A 247 -53.83 45.96 -107.96
CA GLU A 247 -53.75 44.69 -107.23
C GLU A 247 -52.51 43.83 -107.57
N THR A 248 -52.02 43.84 -108.80
CA THR A 248 -50.91 42.97 -109.25
C THR A 248 -49.54 43.39 -108.71
N MET A 249 -49.19 44.68 -108.79
CA MET A 249 -47.91 45.19 -108.26
C MET A 249 -47.86 45.15 -106.72
N HIS A 250 -49.02 45.27 -106.06
CA HIS A 250 -49.08 45.15 -104.61
C HIS A 250 -48.90 43.73 -104.10
N GLU A 251 -49.28 42.72 -104.88
CA GLU A 251 -49.11 41.31 -104.53
C GLU A 251 -47.63 40.91 -104.62
N GLU A 252 -46.91 41.32 -105.68
CA GLU A 252 -45.44 41.15 -105.78
C GLU A 252 -44.68 41.89 -104.68
N ILE A 253 -45.06 43.12 -104.34
CA ILE A 253 -44.45 43.87 -103.22
C ILE A 253 -44.75 43.18 -101.88
N LEU A 254 -45.94 42.61 -101.70
CA LEU A 254 -46.27 41.86 -100.48
C LEU A 254 -45.50 40.55 -100.38
N GLU A 255 -45.28 39.87 -101.50
CA GLU A 255 -44.51 38.63 -101.56
C GLU A 255 -43.03 38.89 -101.25
N THR A 256 -42.42 39.91 -101.86
CA THR A 256 -41.03 40.33 -101.56
C THR A 256 -40.86 40.80 -100.11
N ILE A 257 -41.84 41.51 -99.53
CA ILE A 257 -41.83 41.87 -98.11
C ILE A 257 -41.96 40.61 -97.23
N GLN A 258 -42.78 39.64 -97.62
CA GLN A 258 -42.91 38.39 -96.88
C GLN A 258 -41.66 37.51 -96.97
N GLU A 259 -41.00 37.51 -98.12
CA GLU A 259 -39.73 36.83 -98.40
C GLU A 259 -38.61 37.40 -97.55
N THR A 260 -38.38 38.71 -97.64
CA THR A 260 -37.40 39.41 -96.79
C THR A 260 -37.73 39.25 -95.31
N ALA A 261 -39.01 39.27 -94.91
CA ALA A 261 -39.40 38.97 -93.53
C ALA A 261 -39.17 37.51 -93.12
N ARG A 262 -39.25 36.54 -94.05
CA ARG A 262 -38.90 35.13 -93.80
C ARG A 262 -37.39 34.98 -93.63
N GLU A 263 -36.61 35.64 -94.47
CA GLU A 263 -35.14 35.68 -94.40
C GLU A 263 -34.63 36.34 -93.11
N ILE A 264 -35.22 37.47 -92.72
CA ILE A 264 -34.88 38.12 -91.43
C ILE A 264 -35.22 37.19 -90.26
N ARG A 265 -36.33 36.45 -90.33
CA ARG A 265 -36.72 35.48 -89.29
C ARG A 265 -35.82 34.24 -89.25
N SER A 266 -35.33 33.76 -90.39
CA SER A 266 -34.36 32.65 -90.42
C SER A 266 -32.98 33.11 -89.93
N SER A 267 -32.53 34.30 -90.36
CA SER A 267 -31.30 34.94 -89.87
C SER A 267 -31.33 35.21 -88.36
N ARG A 268 -32.46 35.69 -87.82
CA ARG A 268 -32.62 35.87 -86.36
C ARG A 268 -32.50 34.54 -85.61
N ARG A 269 -33.10 33.47 -86.14
CA ARG A 269 -33.01 32.14 -85.54
C ARG A 269 -31.59 31.60 -85.53
N THR A 270 -30.82 31.76 -86.60
CA THR A 270 -29.42 31.31 -86.62
C THR A 270 -28.54 32.12 -85.66
N LEU A 271 -28.81 33.42 -85.48
CA LEU A 271 -28.11 34.25 -84.49
C LEU A 271 -28.50 33.89 -83.05
N GLU A 272 -29.78 33.63 -82.77
CA GLU A 272 -30.25 33.18 -81.45
C GLU A 272 -29.66 31.80 -81.10
N GLU A 273 -29.65 30.84 -82.03
CA GLU A 273 -29.01 29.53 -81.84
C GLU A 273 -27.50 29.63 -81.66
N GLY A 274 -26.84 30.53 -82.41
CA GLY A 274 -25.43 30.83 -82.25
C GLY A 274 -25.11 31.38 -80.86
N LEU A 275 -25.94 32.31 -80.37
CA LEU A 275 -25.79 32.89 -79.03
C LEU A 275 -26.02 31.85 -77.93
N GLU A 276 -27.01 30.96 -78.08
CA GLU A 276 -27.27 29.90 -77.12
C GLU A 276 -26.11 28.89 -77.06
N LYS A 277 -25.54 28.51 -78.20
CA LYS A 277 -24.32 27.68 -78.25
C LYS A 277 -23.14 28.36 -77.57
N VAL A 278 -22.96 29.66 -77.76
CA VAL A 278 -21.91 30.43 -77.08
C VAL A 278 -22.15 30.48 -75.57
N ASN A 279 -23.40 30.61 -75.13
CA ASN A 279 -23.73 30.57 -73.70
C ASN A 279 -23.49 29.18 -73.11
N ILE A 280 -23.90 28.10 -73.80
CA ILE A 280 -23.65 26.72 -73.37
C ILE A 280 -22.15 26.46 -73.25
N THR A 281 -21.38 26.76 -74.29
CA THR A 281 -19.91 26.56 -74.27
C THR A 281 -19.22 27.40 -73.21
N LYS A 282 -19.71 28.62 -72.93
CA LYS A 282 -19.21 29.44 -71.83
C LYS A 282 -19.55 28.84 -70.46
N MET A 283 -20.76 28.32 -70.27
CA MET A 283 -21.16 27.63 -69.05
C MET A 283 -20.36 26.33 -68.85
N GLU A 284 -20.11 25.55 -69.90
CA GLU A 284 -19.26 24.35 -69.84
C GLU A 284 -17.80 24.69 -69.51
N ALA A 285 -17.26 25.76 -70.11
CA ALA A 285 -15.91 26.25 -69.80
C ALA A 285 -15.82 26.75 -68.35
N GLU A 286 -16.86 27.43 -67.86
CA GLU A 286 -16.92 27.91 -66.48
C GLU A 286 -17.11 26.76 -65.48
N GLU A 287 -17.98 25.77 -65.76
CA GLU A 287 -18.11 24.54 -64.99
C GLU A 287 -16.80 23.74 -64.94
N GLY A 288 -16.09 23.64 -66.07
CA GLY A 288 -14.75 23.05 -66.11
C GLY A 288 -13.81 23.77 -65.15
N LYS A 289 -13.77 25.11 -65.20
CA LYS A 289 -12.95 25.93 -64.30
C LYS A 289 -13.31 25.76 -62.82
N TRP A 290 -14.60 25.69 -62.49
CA TRP A 290 -15.07 25.39 -61.14
C TRP A 290 -14.64 24.00 -60.69
N ARG A 291 -14.83 22.97 -61.52
CA ARG A 291 -14.41 21.58 -61.25
C ARG A 291 -12.91 21.47 -60.99
N TRP A 292 -12.08 22.13 -61.80
CA TRP A 292 -10.64 22.19 -61.60
C TRP A 292 -10.23 22.92 -60.31
N THR A 293 -10.94 23.98 -59.94
CA THR A 293 -10.66 24.75 -58.72
C THR A 293 -11.06 23.97 -57.46
N GLU A 294 -12.19 23.24 -57.50
CA GLU A 294 -12.67 22.38 -56.42
C GLU A 294 -11.75 21.16 -56.23
N GLN A 295 -11.32 20.51 -57.32
CA GLN A 295 -10.33 19.43 -57.30
C GLN A 295 -9.03 19.90 -56.63
N ARG A 296 -8.58 21.13 -56.93
CA ARG A 296 -7.37 21.73 -56.34
C ARG A 296 -7.55 22.05 -54.86
N ARG A 297 -8.74 22.49 -54.42
CA ARG A 297 -9.04 22.67 -52.98
C ARG A 297 -8.98 21.33 -52.25
N ARG A 298 -9.59 20.27 -52.80
CA ARG A 298 -9.53 18.92 -52.24
C ARG A 298 -8.11 18.33 -52.22
N SER A 299 -7.31 18.53 -53.27
CA SER A 299 -5.92 18.08 -53.32
C SER A 299 -4.98 18.91 -52.42
N SER A 300 -5.28 20.20 -52.22
CA SER A 300 -4.51 21.07 -51.32
C SER A 300 -4.71 20.71 -49.84
N CYS A 301 -5.78 19.98 -49.49
CA CYS A 301 -6.02 19.48 -48.15
C CYS A 301 -5.24 18.18 -47.82
N SER A 302 -4.44 17.63 -48.75
CA SER A 302 -3.66 16.40 -48.50
C SER A 302 -2.20 16.62 -48.09
N ALA A 303 -1.82 17.83 -47.69
CA ALA A 303 -0.47 18.11 -47.23
C ALA A 303 -0.24 17.64 -45.78
N LYS A 304 0.22 16.39 -45.66
CA LYS A 304 1.06 15.85 -44.57
C LYS A 304 0.43 15.70 -43.17
N PHE A 305 -0.66 14.96 -43.05
CA PHE A 305 -0.92 14.21 -41.81
C PHE A 305 -0.77 12.72 -42.09
N LYS A 306 0.31 12.11 -41.59
CA LYS A 306 0.43 10.66 -41.48
C LYS A 306 -0.47 10.22 -40.33
N ASN A 307 -1.68 9.76 -40.64
CA ASN A 307 -2.46 8.86 -39.79
C ASN A 307 -3.25 7.93 -40.72
N PRO A 308 -2.97 6.62 -40.77
CA PRO A 308 -3.96 5.67 -41.25
C PRO A 308 -5.00 5.49 -40.12
N PHE A 309 -6.19 5.01 -40.45
CA PHE A 309 -7.36 4.83 -39.54
C PHE A 309 -8.28 6.05 -39.42
N MET A 310 -9.06 6.30 -40.48
CA MET A 310 -10.39 6.85 -40.31
C MET A 310 -11.36 5.68 -40.03
N MET A 311 -12.06 5.75 -38.90
CA MET A 311 -13.14 4.84 -38.55
C MET A 311 -14.49 5.55 -38.78
N ASP A 312 -15.48 4.84 -39.31
CA ASP A 312 -16.86 5.33 -39.22
C ASP A 312 -17.39 5.15 -37.78
N VAL A 313 -18.56 5.71 -37.49
CA VAL A 313 -19.20 5.69 -36.16
C VAL A 313 -19.52 4.25 -35.68
N ASN A 314 -19.45 3.25 -36.57
CA ASN A 314 -19.64 1.83 -36.28
C ASN A 314 -18.32 1.04 -36.16
N GLY A 315 -17.16 1.71 -36.24
CA GLY A 315 -15.85 1.11 -35.98
C GLY A 315 -15.35 0.15 -37.07
N LEU A 316 -15.85 0.27 -38.32
CA LEU A 316 -15.37 -0.57 -39.42
C LEU A 316 -14.23 0.11 -40.18
N ASN A 317 -13.09 -0.58 -40.28
CA ASN A 317 -11.90 -0.11 -40.97
C ASN A 317 -12.10 -0.17 -42.49
N MET A 318 -12.18 0.98 -43.17
CA MET A 318 -12.18 1.02 -44.63
C MET A 318 -10.73 0.91 -45.14
N MET A 319 -10.33 -0.28 -45.59
CA MET A 319 -9.09 -0.44 -46.35
C MET A 319 -9.31 0.11 -47.77
N MET A 320 -8.62 1.20 -48.09
CA MET A 320 -8.42 1.65 -49.47
C MET A 320 -7.29 0.83 -50.09
N ASN A 321 -7.50 0.27 -51.28
CA ASN A 321 -6.39 -0.20 -52.10
C ASN A 321 -5.65 1.00 -52.70
N GLY A 322 -4.36 0.81 -53.01
CA GLY A 322 -3.42 1.87 -53.44
C GLY A 322 -3.77 2.60 -54.75
N ASP A 323 -4.87 2.26 -55.40
CA ASP A 323 -5.41 2.88 -56.62
C ASP A 323 -6.72 3.67 -56.38
N GLY A 324 -7.21 3.76 -55.13
CA GLY A 324 -8.31 4.65 -54.76
C GLY A 324 -9.72 4.17 -55.15
N THR A 325 -9.90 2.89 -55.48
CA THR A 325 -11.25 2.30 -55.63
C THR A 325 -11.69 1.55 -54.37
N SER A 326 -12.98 1.72 -54.02
CA SER A 326 -13.61 1.07 -52.88
C SER A 326 -13.84 -0.41 -53.20
N SER A 327 -13.14 -1.33 -52.52
CA SER A 327 -13.38 -2.77 -52.68
C SER A 327 -14.75 -3.13 -52.11
N SER A 328 -15.73 -3.36 -52.99
CA SER A 328 -17.09 -3.76 -52.67
C SER A 328 -17.23 -5.28 -52.55
N VAL A 329 -16.51 -5.90 -51.60
CA VAL A 329 -16.81 -7.28 -51.18
C VAL A 329 -16.79 -7.35 -49.66
N ALA A 330 -17.87 -6.88 -49.04
CA ALA A 330 -18.12 -7.09 -47.63
C ALA A 330 -18.68 -8.50 -47.42
N VAL A 331 -17.85 -9.44 -46.98
CA VAL A 331 -18.35 -10.68 -46.37
C VAL A 331 -18.94 -10.30 -45.02
N LEU A 332 -20.25 -10.08 -44.99
CA LEU A 332 -21.01 -9.76 -43.79
C LEU A 332 -20.94 -10.93 -42.81
N LYS A 333 -20.04 -10.86 -41.83
CA LYS A 333 -20.19 -11.66 -40.61
C LYS A 333 -21.32 -11.04 -39.78
N PRO A 334 -22.30 -11.83 -39.30
CA PRO A 334 -23.34 -11.33 -38.41
C PRO A 334 -22.71 -10.62 -37.21
N THR A 335 -23.15 -9.40 -36.93
CA THR A 335 -22.72 -8.64 -35.75
C THR A 335 -23.20 -9.37 -34.51
N MET A 336 -22.25 -9.78 -33.67
CA MET A 336 -22.54 -10.51 -32.45
C MET A 336 -23.32 -9.60 -31.50
N SER A 337 -24.47 -10.08 -31.01
CA SER A 337 -25.25 -9.40 -29.98
C SER A 337 -24.38 -9.15 -28.75
N ILE A 338 -24.61 -8.03 -28.07
CA ILE A 338 -23.95 -7.70 -26.79
C ILE A 338 -24.01 -8.88 -25.81
N GLY A 339 -25.11 -9.64 -25.77
CA GLY A 339 -25.23 -10.86 -24.97
C GLY A 339 -24.25 -11.97 -25.38
N GLN A 340 -23.96 -12.10 -26.68
CA GLN A 340 -23.03 -13.11 -27.21
C GLN A 340 -21.55 -12.72 -27.02
N ILE A 341 -21.24 -11.42 -26.98
CA ILE A 341 -19.89 -10.92 -26.64
C ILE A 341 -19.59 -11.19 -25.18
N LEU A 342 -20.57 -10.93 -24.30
CA LEU A 342 -20.41 -11.13 -22.87
C LEU A 342 -20.35 -12.61 -22.48
N SER A 343 -21.11 -13.49 -23.14
CA SER A 343 -21.03 -14.93 -22.89
C SER A 343 -19.71 -15.55 -23.35
N ARG A 344 -19.14 -15.08 -24.48
CA ARG A 344 -17.79 -15.49 -24.90
C ARG A 344 -16.69 -15.01 -23.95
N LYS A 345 -16.78 -13.79 -23.41
CA LYS A 345 -15.81 -13.29 -22.43
C LYS A 345 -15.87 -14.02 -21.07
N LEU A 346 -17.00 -14.64 -20.75
CA LEU A 346 -17.13 -15.46 -19.55
C LEU A 346 -16.55 -16.87 -19.72
N LEU A 347 -16.42 -17.37 -20.96
CA LEU A 347 -15.98 -18.74 -21.27
C LEU A 347 -14.59 -18.84 -21.93
N LEU A 348 -14.02 -17.75 -22.46
CA LEU A 348 -12.70 -17.72 -23.11
C LEU A 348 -11.56 -17.27 -22.19
N ALA A 349 -11.61 -17.62 -20.90
CA ALA A 349 -10.45 -17.43 -20.03
C ALA A 349 -9.30 -18.41 -20.34
N ASP A 350 -9.53 -19.45 -21.15
CA ASP A 350 -8.56 -20.55 -21.34
C ASP A 350 -7.88 -20.67 -22.72
N GLU A 351 -8.18 -19.87 -23.75
CA GLU A 351 -7.67 -20.17 -25.11
C GLU A 351 -7.11 -19.02 -25.97
N SER A 352 -6.72 -17.87 -25.39
CA SER A 352 -6.01 -16.82 -26.17
C SER A 352 -4.62 -16.46 -25.61
N ALA A 353 -3.80 -17.48 -25.32
CA ALA A 353 -2.42 -17.33 -24.87
C ALA A 353 -1.38 -17.37 -26.01
N MET A 354 -1.79 -17.29 -27.28
CA MET A 354 -0.86 -17.19 -28.40
C MET A 354 -1.19 -15.94 -29.19
N MET A 355 -0.40 -14.88 -28.99
CA MET A 355 0.00 -13.83 -29.94
C MET A 355 0.40 -12.56 -29.16
N MET A 356 1.68 -12.19 -29.30
CA MET A 356 2.29 -10.88 -28.99
C MET A 356 2.68 -10.57 -27.54
N ASN A 357 3.94 -10.92 -27.23
CA ASN A 357 4.96 -10.16 -26.50
C ASN A 357 4.62 -9.57 -25.12
N GLY A 358 5.18 -10.23 -24.09
CA GLY A 358 5.96 -9.54 -23.05
C GLY A 358 5.20 -8.88 -21.90
N ARG A 359 4.07 -9.44 -21.44
CA ARG A 359 3.43 -8.97 -20.21
C ARG A 359 3.29 -10.10 -19.21
N VAL A 360 4.11 -10.06 -18.16
CA VAL A 360 3.95 -10.91 -16.98
C VAL A 360 2.68 -10.53 -16.22
N SER A 361 1.86 -11.51 -15.89
CA SER A 361 0.62 -11.28 -15.15
C SER A 361 0.93 -10.81 -13.73
N LEU A 362 0.08 -9.94 -13.18
CA LEU A 362 0.21 -9.43 -11.81
C LEU A 362 0.25 -10.55 -10.76
N GLY A 363 -0.41 -11.69 -11.03
CA GLY A 363 -0.33 -12.90 -10.21
C GLY A 363 1.05 -13.56 -10.21
N GLN A 364 1.82 -13.45 -11.29
CA GLN A 364 3.21 -13.94 -11.38
C GLN A 364 4.22 -13.04 -10.67
N ILE A 365 3.91 -11.75 -10.51
CA ILE A 365 4.75 -10.80 -9.75
C ILE A 365 4.51 -10.99 -8.25
N LEU A 366 3.26 -11.23 -7.85
CA LEU A 366 2.88 -11.39 -6.45
C LEU A 366 3.11 -12.82 -5.90
N GLY A 367 3.32 -13.80 -6.77
CA GLY A 367 3.58 -15.21 -6.39
C GLY A 367 5.03 -15.55 -6.08
N LYS A 368 5.97 -14.59 -6.14
CA LYS A 368 7.39 -14.83 -5.87
C LYS A 368 7.80 -14.32 -4.49
N THR A 369 7.21 -14.88 -3.44
CA THR A 369 7.86 -14.92 -2.13
C THR A 369 8.39 -16.32 -1.91
N ASN A 370 9.68 -16.47 -2.22
CA ASN A 370 10.61 -17.51 -1.78
C ASN A 370 10.27 -18.96 -2.14
N PHE A 371 11.17 -19.69 -2.81
CA PHE A 371 11.68 -21.01 -2.39
C PHE A 371 12.72 -21.55 -3.40
N GLY A 372 13.79 -22.08 -2.83
CA GLY A 372 15.05 -22.52 -3.43
C GLY A 372 16.13 -22.13 -2.42
N ASP A 373 16.18 -22.75 -1.24
CA ASP A 373 16.76 -24.10 -1.14
C ASP A 373 16.01 -25.09 -0.24
N ARG A 374 16.21 -26.37 -0.58
CA ARG A 374 15.59 -27.57 0.01
C ARG A 374 16.34 -28.04 1.25
N ASN A 375 15.60 -28.40 2.31
CA ASN A 375 15.49 -29.77 2.87
C ASN A 375 15.13 -29.73 4.36
N GLY A 376 14.21 -30.61 4.76
CA GLY A 376 14.01 -30.96 6.17
C GLY A 376 12.56 -31.23 6.51
N GLN A 377 12.17 -32.50 6.45
CA GLN A 377 10.90 -33.03 6.94
C GLN A 377 10.59 -32.56 8.36
N GLY A 378 9.34 -32.17 8.62
CA GLY A 378 8.83 -31.90 9.95
C GLY A 378 7.31 -31.86 9.93
N LYS A 379 6.69 -32.95 10.38
CA LYS A 379 5.24 -33.15 10.50
C LYS A 379 4.62 -32.04 11.37
N GLU A 380 3.43 -31.56 11.02
CA GLU A 380 2.23 -31.73 11.87
C GLU A 380 0.95 -31.10 11.30
N LYS A 381 0.00 -31.99 11.01
CA LYS A 381 -1.44 -31.94 11.30
C LYS A 381 -2.15 -30.58 11.20
N GLU A 382 -2.75 -30.42 10.03
CA GLU A 382 -3.92 -29.61 9.73
C GLU A 382 -5.05 -29.80 10.77
N LYS A 383 -5.45 -28.71 11.44
CA LYS A 383 -6.81 -28.56 12.00
C LYS A 383 -7.45 -27.31 11.39
N ARG A 384 -8.46 -27.58 10.58
CA ARG A 384 -9.40 -26.62 9.99
C ARG A 384 -10.16 -25.87 11.09
N LEU A 385 -10.28 -24.55 10.98
CA LEU A 385 -11.41 -23.79 11.54
C LEU A 385 -11.86 -22.69 10.56
N ASN A 386 -13.13 -22.77 10.19
CA ASN A 386 -13.87 -21.86 9.32
C ASN A 386 -13.98 -20.44 9.91
N GLY A 387 -13.70 -19.41 9.11
CA GLY A 387 -13.87 -18.00 9.47
C GLY A 387 -14.75 -17.24 8.47
N LYS A 388 -15.91 -16.80 8.94
CA LYS A 388 -17.01 -16.15 8.20
C LYS A 388 -16.61 -14.79 7.60
N ARG A 389 -17.14 -14.51 6.40
CA ARG A 389 -17.04 -13.22 5.69
C ARG A 389 -17.66 -12.08 6.53
N LYS A 390 -16.88 -11.02 6.81
CA LYS A 390 -17.39 -9.70 7.25
C LYS A 390 -17.62 -8.83 6.02
N ARG A 391 -18.87 -8.41 5.79
CA ARG A 391 -19.25 -7.40 4.79
C ARG A 391 -19.05 -6.03 5.42
N PHE A 392 -18.21 -5.17 4.83
CA PHE A 392 -18.15 -3.75 5.20
C PHE A 392 -19.25 -3.00 4.43
N GLY A 393 -20.12 -2.33 5.17
CA GLY A 393 -21.17 -1.46 4.65
C GLY A 393 -20.59 -0.14 4.15
N PHE A 394 -21.14 0.36 3.06
CA PHE A 394 -20.86 1.68 2.51
C PHE A 394 -21.49 2.75 3.41
N ALA A 395 -20.66 3.56 4.05
CA ALA A 395 -21.12 4.77 4.74
C ALA A 395 -21.28 5.90 3.73
N ASN A 396 -22.49 6.48 3.69
CA ASN A 396 -22.89 7.62 2.89
C ASN A 396 -22.01 8.85 3.18
N LEU A 397 -21.46 9.46 2.13
CA LEU A 397 -20.86 10.79 2.15
C LEU A 397 -21.97 11.85 2.04
N SER A 398 -22.27 12.54 3.15
CA SER A 398 -23.08 13.77 3.12
C SER A 398 -22.19 14.97 2.82
N VAL A 399 -22.54 15.69 1.76
CA VAL A 399 -22.00 17.01 1.38
C VAL A 399 -22.60 18.07 2.31
N MET A 400 -21.78 18.75 3.11
CA MET A 400 -22.19 19.91 3.92
C MET A 400 -22.07 21.20 3.10
N LEU A 401 -23.21 21.84 2.82
CA LEU A 401 -23.30 23.21 2.30
C LEU A 401 -23.14 24.21 3.46
N ASN A 402 -22.14 25.09 3.37
CA ASN A 402 -21.92 26.17 4.33
C ASN A 402 -22.95 27.29 4.11
N LYS A 403 -23.66 27.65 5.19
CA LYS A 403 -24.54 28.83 5.27
C LYS A 403 -23.72 30.06 5.71
N GLU A 404 -23.78 31.11 4.90
CA GLU A 404 -23.29 32.46 5.22
C GLU A 404 -23.99 33.03 6.46
N SER A 405 -23.20 33.41 7.47
CA SER A 405 -23.68 34.16 8.62
C SER A 405 -23.60 35.67 8.37
N LYS A 406 -24.77 36.33 8.40
CA LYS A 406 -24.92 37.79 8.44
C LYS A 406 -24.25 38.36 9.71
N LYS A 407 -23.30 39.27 9.56
CA LYS A 407 -22.90 40.23 10.61
C LYS A 407 -23.11 41.67 10.14
N LYS A 408 -23.98 42.36 10.88
CA LYS A 408 -24.27 43.80 10.80
C LYS A 408 -23.02 44.60 11.19
N ASN A 409 -22.59 45.55 10.36
CA ASN A 409 -21.72 46.64 10.80
C ASN A 409 -22.33 48.01 10.49
N LYS A 410 -22.24 48.87 11.50
CA LYS A 410 -22.86 50.19 11.61
C LYS A 410 -22.15 51.24 10.74
N LYS A 411 -22.97 52.13 10.19
CA LYS A 411 -22.73 53.48 9.66
C LYS A 411 -21.38 54.13 10.05
N LYS A 412 -20.66 54.64 9.04
CA LYS A 412 -19.99 55.97 9.10
C LYS A 412 -20.13 56.69 7.75
N LYS A 413 -20.57 57.95 7.84
CA LYS A 413 -20.74 58.94 6.76
C LYS A 413 -19.42 59.19 6.04
N ILE A 414 -19.46 59.34 4.72
CA ILE A 414 -18.44 60.07 3.97
C ILE A 414 -19.16 61.20 3.24
N ALA A 415 -18.68 62.42 3.50
CA ALA A 415 -19.21 63.66 2.97
C ALA A 415 -18.91 63.80 1.48
N LEU A 416 -19.88 64.37 0.76
CA LEU A 416 -19.72 64.97 -0.55
C LEU A 416 -18.72 66.11 -0.45
N ASN A 417 -17.75 66.17 -1.36
CA ASN A 417 -17.21 67.43 -1.83
C ASN A 417 -17.25 67.43 -3.36
N LEU A 418 -18.14 68.27 -3.85
CA LEU A 418 -18.17 68.82 -5.19
C LEU A 418 -17.18 70.00 -5.21
N MET A 419 -16.17 69.94 -6.06
CA MET A 419 -15.75 71.07 -6.91
C MET A 419 -14.82 70.58 -8.00
#